data_AF-A0A2W6DGG1-F1
#
_entry.id   AF-A0A2W6DGG1-F1
#
_cell.length_a   1.000
_cell.length_b   1.000
_cell.length_c   1.000
_cell.angle_alpha   90.00
_cell.angle_beta   90.00
_cell.angle_gamma   90.00
#
_symmetry.space_group_name_H-M   'P 1'
#
loop_
_entity.id
_entity.type
_entity.pdbx_description
1 polymer ?
#
loop_
_entity_poly.entity_id
_entity_poly.type
_entity_poly.pdbx_seq_one_letter_code
_entity_poly.pdbx_strand_id
1 'polypeptide(L)'
;AKGVEDTAFYRYHRLVALNEVGGDPAQFGLSVEQFHATATARRRDWPQAMTTLSTHDTKRSEDVRARLVVLAEMPGDWAEAVRAWSARQPAPDANLGYLTWQTLVGAWPLPAGRAGAYLHKAAREAKQHTTWADPDEAYEAALADFLAAVYADAALLADIAAFAGRITPPGRSNSLSQKLVQLTMPGIPDVYQGSELWDLSLVDPDNRRPVDFALRRDLLARLDADRPPSTADDRHGLAKLHVVAQALRLRADRPEAFAGSYDPLAATGPGGDHALAFARGGDVVTVATRLPVGLRRRGGWQDATLGLPPGTWVDRLGGGEHAGSTPLTRVLAGLPVALLIRT
;
A
#
# COMPACT_ATOMS: atom_id res chain seq x y z
N ALA A 1 -19.56 -6.77 -10.23
CA ALA A 1 -20.05 -7.17 -8.90
C ALA A 1 -20.10 -8.70 -8.73
N LYS A 2 -21.26 -9.37 -8.63
CA LYS A 2 -21.37 -10.74 -8.07
C LYS A 2 -20.50 -11.83 -8.72
N GLY A 3 -20.35 -11.84 -10.05
CA GLY A 3 -19.54 -12.86 -10.73
C GLY A 3 -18.03 -12.61 -10.71
N VAL A 4 -17.59 -11.36 -10.71
CA VAL A 4 -16.16 -11.01 -10.78
C VAL A 4 -15.61 -10.74 -9.37
N GLU A 5 -16.12 -9.70 -8.71
CA GLU A 5 -15.60 -9.22 -7.42
C GLU A 5 -15.92 -10.19 -6.27
N ASP A 6 -17.07 -10.86 -6.31
CA ASP A 6 -17.53 -11.77 -5.26
C ASP A 6 -17.39 -13.25 -5.67
N THR A 7 -16.67 -13.57 -6.74
CA THR A 7 -16.40 -14.97 -7.11
C THR A 7 -15.05 -15.14 -7.80
N ALA A 8 -14.84 -14.54 -8.98
CA ALA A 8 -13.58 -14.71 -9.72
C ALA A 8 -12.35 -14.25 -8.93
N PHE A 9 -12.46 -13.14 -8.18
CA PHE A 9 -11.40 -12.65 -7.29
C PHE A 9 -11.04 -13.62 -6.15
N TYR A 10 -11.94 -14.54 -5.79
CA TYR A 10 -11.71 -15.58 -4.79
C TYR A 10 -11.27 -16.92 -5.42
N ARG A 11 -11.00 -16.93 -6.73
CA ARG A 11 -10.47 -18.09 -7.46
C ARG A 11 -9.10 -17.82 -8.07
N TYR A 12 -8.79 -16.57 -8.42
CA TYR A 12 -7.54 -16.21 -9.10
C TYR A 12 -6.50 -15.63 -8.15
N HIS A 13 -5.71 -16.48 -7.47
CA HIS A 13 -4.83 -16.03 -6.38
C HIS A 13 -3.38 -15.71 -6.78
N ARG A 14 -3.08 -15.41 -8.05
CA ARG A 14 -1.70 -15.11 -8.50
C ARG A 14 -1.01 -14.03 -7.65
N LEU A 15 -1.70 -12.91 -7.40
CA LEU A 15 -1.29 -11.86 -6.48
C LEU A 15 -2.53 -11.12 -5.99
N VAL A 16 -3.01 -11.44 -4.78
CA VAL A 16 -4.34 -11.01 -4.32
C VAL A 16 -4.45 -9.53 -3.99
N ALA A 17 -3.33 -8.80 -4.03
CA ALA A 17 -3.31 -7.34 -4.00
C ALA A 17 -4.01 -6.71 -5.22
N LEU A 18 -4.08 -7.44 -6.34
CA LEU A 18 -4.71 -6.98 -7.59
C LEU A 18 -6.20 -7.33 -7.67
N ASN A 19 -6.68 -8.18 -6.76
CA ASN A 19 -8.07 -8.65 -6.72
C ASN A 19 -8.89 -7.66 -5.88
N GLU A 20 -9.08 -6.46 -6.41
CA GLU A 20 -9.68 -5.34 -5.71
C GLU A 20 -10.83 -4.71 -6.52
N VAL A 21 -11.83 -4.16 -5.84
CA VAL A 21 -13.01 -3.54 -6.47
C VAL A 21 -12.58 -2.48 -7.48
N GLY A 22 -13.07 -2.62 -8.72
CA GLY A 22 -12.70 -1.75 -9.85
C GLY A 22 -11.37 -2.10 -10.54
N GLY A 23 -10.62 -3.08 -10.04
CA GLY A 23 -9.39 -3.57 -10.66
C GLY A 23 -9.62 -4.71 -11.65
N ASP A 24 -8.69 -4.85 -12.60
CA ASP A 24 -8.58 -6.02 -13.48
C ASP A 24 -7.33 -6.83 -13.11
N PRO A 25 -7.45 -8.00 -12.45
CA PRO A 25 -6.30 -8.78 -12.01
C PRO A 25 -5.50 -9.43 -13.17
N ALA A 26 -6.03 -9.39 -14.40
CA ALA A 26 -5.26 -9.75 -15.58
C ALA A 26 -4.17 -8.70 -15.87
N GLN A 27 -4.43 -7.42 -15.58
CA GLN A 27 -3.46 -6.33 -15.68
C GLN A 27 -2.56 -6.32 -14.45
N PHE A 28 -1.35 -6.88 -14.60
CA PHE A 28 -0.44 -7.06 -13.46
C PHE A 28 0.11 -5.75 -12.87
N GLY A 29 0.28 -4.73 -13.71
CA GLY A 29 0.81 -3.44 -13.31
C GLY A 29 0.84 -2.47 -14.50
N LEU A 30 1.25 -1.23 -14.23
CA LEU A 30 1.35 -0.16 -15.22
C LEU A 30 2.76 0.42 -15.23
N SER A 31 3.18 0.96 -16.38
CA SER A 31 4.39 1.77 -16.48
C SER A 31 4.17 3.16 -15.87
N VAL A 32 5.28 3.87 -15.59
CA VAL A 32 5.24 5.25 -15.08
C VAL A 32 4.57 6.18 -16.08
N GLU A 33 4.85 5.99 -17.37
CA GLU A 33 4.26 6.76 -18.47
C GLU A 33 2.74 6.54 -18.55
N GLN A 34 2.28 5.28 -18.42
CA GLN A 34 0.86 4.96 -18.40
C GLN A 34 0.13 5.58 -17.20
N PHE A 35 0.78 5.59 -16.03
CA PHE A 35 0.26 6.28 -14.85
C PHE A 35 0.10 7.78 -15.11
N HIS A 36 1.14 8.45 -15.63
CA HIS A 36 1.09 9.89 -15.93
C HIS A 36 0.04 10.24 -17.00
N ALA A 37 -0.10 9.41 -18.04
CA ALA A 37 -1.15 9.56 -19.04
C ALA A 37 -2.55 9.47 -18.41
N THR A 38 -2.76 8.51 -17.50
CA THR A 38 -4.02 8.35 -16.76
C THR A 38 -4.31 9.55 -15.85
N ALA A 39 -3.30 10.05 -15.14
CA ALA A 39 -3.44 11.24 -14.28
C ALA A 39 -3.75 12.50 -15.11
N THR A 40 -3.13 12.66 -16.28
CA THR A 40 -3.39 13.75 -17.22
C THR A 40 -4.81 13.69 -17.76
N ALA A 41 -5.26 12.51 -18.20
CA ALA A 41 -6.63 12.30 -18.67
C ALA A 41 -7.65 12.58 -17.55
N ARG A 42 -7.40 12.11 -16.32
CA ARG A 42 -8.24 12.43 -15.15
C ARG A 42 -8.31 13.93 -14.90
N ARG A 43 -7.20 14.66 -14.97
CA ARG A 43 -7.21 16.13 -14.80
C ARG A 43 -8.09 16.81 -15.85
N ARG A 44 -8.08 16.34 -17.09
CA ARG A 44 -8.86 16.91 -18.20
C ARG A 44 -10.34 16.57 -18.08
N ASP A 45 -10.65 15.29 -17.89
CA ASP A 45 -12.00 14.76 -18.08
C ASP A 45 -12.79 14.67 -16.76
N TRP A 46 -12.10 14.46 -15.64
CA TRP A 46 -12.70 14.19 -14.33
C TRP A 46 -11.95 14.89 -13.17
N PRO A 47 -11.71 16.21 -13.24
CA PRO A 47 -10.85 16.92 -12.28
C PRO A 47 -11.34 16.89 -10.84
N GLN A 48 -12.65 16.70 -10.64
CA GLN A 48 -13.32 16.65 -9.32
C GLN A 48 -13.74 15.24 -8.91
N ALA A 49 -13.43 14.21 -9.71
CA ALA A 49 -13.74 12.84 -9.32
C ALA A 49 -12.90 12.41 -8.11
N MET A 50 -13.49 11.58 -7.26
CA MET A 50 -12.80 11.03 -6.10
C MET A 50 -11.64 10.13 -6.52
N THR A 51 -10.54 10.20 -5.77
CA THR A 51 -9.49 9.18 -5.76
C THR A 51 -9.52 8.50 -4.39
N THR A 52 -9.44 7.19 -4.33
CA THR A 52 -9.45 6.45 -3.05
C THR A 52 -8.48 5.28 -3.09
N LEU A 53 -8.05 4.83 -1.91
CA LEU A 53 -7.21 3.64 -1.72
C LEU A 53 -7.92 2.60 -0.86
N SER A 54 -8.74 2.97 0.11
CA SER A 54 -9.48 2.02 0.94
C SER A 54 -10.91 2.50 1.08
N THR A 55 -11.85 1.57 1.17
CA THR A 55 -13.25 1.88 1.47
C THR A 55 -13.83 0.80 2.37
N HIS A 56 -15.09 0.95 2.76
CA HIS A 56 -15.86 -0.08 3.47
C HIS A 56 -16.13 -1.33 2.61
N ASP A 57 -15.85 -1.29 1.31
CA ASP A 57 -16.10 -2.38 0.35
C ASP A 57 -14.82 -2.94 -0.30
N THR A 58 -13.67 -2.29 -0.12
CA THR A 58 -12.40 -2.86 -0.60
C THR A 58 -12.13 -4.22 0.03
N LYS A 59 -11.68 -5.18 -0.78
CA LYS A 59 -11.40 -6.57 -0.39
C LYS A 59 -10.25 -6.63 0.61
N ARG A 60 -9.29 -5.72 0.55
CA ARG A 60 -8.18 -5.56 1.49
C ARG A 60 -7.85 -4.08 1.63
N SER A 61 -7.44 -3.60 2.80
CA SER A 61 -7.00 -2.22 2.97
C SER A 61 -5.73 -1.93 2.17
N GLU A 62 -5.47 -0.64 1.94
CA GLU A 62 -4.32 -0.14 1.20
C GLU A 62 -2.97 -0.66 1.71
N ASP A 63 -2.75 -0.81 3.01
CA ASP A 63 -1.44 -1.24 3.52
C ASP A 63 -1.23 -2.75 3.40
N VAL A 64 -2.31 -3.54 3.45
CA VAL A 64 -2.25 -4.97 3.10
C VAL A 64 -1.82 -5.11 1.64
N ARG A 65 -2.43 -4.36 0.74
CA ARG A 65 -2.10 -4.40 -0.69
C ARG A 65 -0.68 -3.87 -0.95
N ALA A 66 -0.29 -2.75 -0.33
CA ALA A 66 1.05 -2.17 -0.46
C ALA A 66 2.16 -3.13 0.01
N ARG A 67 1.89 -3.93 1.05
CA ARG A 67 2.79 -4.98 1.50
C ARG A 67 2.81 -6.18 0.55
N LEU A 68 1.65 -6.63 0.10
CA LEU A 68 1.54 -7.78 -0.81
C LEU A 68 2.22 -7.55 -2.16
N VAL A 69 2.17 -6.34 -2.72
CA VAL A 69 2.84 -6.07 -4.01
C VAL A 69 4.37 -6.21 -3.94
N VAL A 70 4.98 -6.20 -2.75
CA VAL A 70 6.40 -6.51 -2.56
C VAL A 70 6.75 -7.92 -3.03
N LEU A 71 5.81 -8.87 -2.95
CA LEU A 71 6.01 -10.25 -3.41
C LEU A 71 6.41 -10.31 -4.89
N ALA A 72 5.95 -9.35 -5.71
CA ALA A 72 6.30 -9.26 -7.12
C ALA A 72 7.79 -8.92 -7.35
N GLU A 73 8.47 -8.31 -6.37
CA GLU A 73 9.92 -8.04 -6.43
C GLU A 73 10.76 -9.20 -5.85
N MET A 74 10.11 -10.17 -5.19
CA MET A 74 10.77 -11.29 -4.51
C MET A 74 10.12 -12.65 -4.88
N PRO A 75 9.87 -12.94 -6.17
CA PRO A 75 9.09 -14.11 -6.57
C PRO A 75 9.75 -15.44 -6.19
N GLY A 76 11.09 -15.53 -6.24
CA GLY A 76 11.84 -16.72 -5.84
C GLY A 76 11.67 -17.03 -4.35
N ASP A 77 12.03 -16.07 -3.49
CA ASP A 77 11.90 -16.18 -2.03
C ASP A 77 10.46 -16.49 -1.60
N TRP A 78 9.47 -15.86 -2.25
CA TRP A 78 8.06 -16.10 -1.98
C TRP A 78 7.65 -17.54 -2.35
N ALA A 79 8.05 -18.01 -3.54
CA ALA A 79 7.71 -19.35 -3.99
C ALA A 79 8.35 -20.44 -3.11
N GLU A 80 9.58 -20.22 -2.63
CA GLU A 80 10.24 -21.12 -1.70
C GLU A 80 9.52 -21.19 -0.35
N ALA A 81 9.20 -20.03 0.24
CA ALA A 81 8.48 -19.95 1.51
C ALA A 81 7.12 -20.66 1.43
N VAL A 82 6.33 -20.39 0.40
CA VAL A 82 5.03 -21.04 0.18
C VAL A 82 5.16 -22.56 0.05
N ARG A 83 6.14 -23.05 -0.72
CA ARG A 83 6.34 -24.50 -0.87
C ARG A 83 6.69 -25.14 0.47
N ALA A 84 7.57 -24.53 1.25
CA ALA A 84 7.93 -25.02 2.57
C ALA A 84 6.73 -25.03 3.53
N TRP A 85 5.97 -23.93 3.61
CA TRP A 85 4.80 -23.83 4.48
C TRP A 85 3.68 -24.79 4.07
N SER A 86 3.43 -24.93 2.76
CA SER A 86 2.39 -25.84 2.25
C SER A 86 2.78 -27.32 2.40
N ALA A 87 4.07 -27.66 2.34
CA ALA A 87 4.54 -29.01 2.64
C ALA A 87 4.44 -29.33 4.14
N ARG A 88 4.65 -28.33 4.99
CA ARG A 88 4.57 -28.46 6.45
C ARG A 88 3.14 -28.53 6.96
N GLN A 89 2.26 -27.69 6.41
CA GLN A 89 0.83 -27.66 6.72
C GLN A 89 0.03 -27.65 5.40
N PRO A 90 -0.35 -28.82 4.87
CA PRO A 90 -1.17 -28.91 3.68
C PRO A 90 -2.58 -28.38 3.93
N ALA A 91 -3.04 -27.46 3.09
CA ALA A 91 -4.42 -26.99 3.11
C ALA A 91 -5.35 -28.01 2.44
N PRO A 92 -6.65 -28.05 2.79
CA PRO A 92 -7.63 -28.91 2.12
C PRO A 92 -7.80 -28.59 0.62
N ASP A 93 -7.49 -27.35 0.23
CA ASP A 93 -7.43 -26.91 -1.16
C ASP A 93 -6.14 -26.09 -1.37
N ALA A 94 -5.35 -26.43 -2.39
CA ALA A 94 -4.06 -25.79 -2.63
C ALA A 94 -4.19 -24.30 -3.00
N ASN A 95 -5.24 -23.92 -3.71
CA ASN A 95 -5.46 -22.54 -4.13
C ASN A 95 -5.87 -21.64 -2.95
N LEU A 96 -6.70 -22.15 -2.04
CA LEU A 96 -7.06 -21.51 -0.77
C LEU A 96 -5.89 -21.50 0.21
N GLY A 97 -5.06 -22.54 0.22
CA GLY A 97 -3.77 -22.55 0.91
C GLY A 97 -2.88 -21.40 0.45
N TYR A 98 -2.77 -21.19 -0.87
CA TYR A 98 -2.01 -20.06 -1.43
C TYR A 98 -2.59 -18.69 -1.05
N LEU A 99 -3.92 -18.55 -1.01
CA LEU A 99 -4.58 -17.35 -0.49
C LEU A 99 -4.24 -17.14 1.00
N THR A 100 -4.24 -18.20 1.80
CA THR A 100 -3.96 -18.15 3.24
C THR A 100 -2.58 -17.57 3.50
N TRP A 101 -1.55 -18.03 2.80
CA TRP A 101 -0.19 -17.53 2.98
C TRP A 101 -0.08 -16.05 2.63
N GLN A 102 -0.69 -15.60 1.52
CA GLN A 102 -0.72 -14.18 1.17
C GLN A 102 -1.44 -13.35 2.24
N THR A 103 -2.61 -13.81 2.68
CA THR A 103 -3.40 -13.12 3.71
C THR A 103 -2.61 -12.98 5.02
N LEU A 104 -1.94 -14.04 5.46
CA LEU A 104 -1.15 -14.03 6.69
C LEU A 104 0.00 -13.03 6.61
N VAL A 105 0.83 -13.05 5.55
CA VAL A 105 1.97 -12.12 5.44
C VAL A 105 1.52 -10.67 5.16
N GLY A 106 0.44 -10.51 4.39
CA GLY A 106 -0.13 -9.21 4.00
C GLY A 106 -0.71 -8.45 5.19
N ALA A 107 -1.46 -9.13 6.06
CA ALA A 107 -2.11 -8.54 7.24
C ALA A 107 -1.38 -8.82 8.57
N TRP A 108 -0.15 -9.36 8.53
CA TRP A 108 0.62 -9.67 9.73
C TRP A 108 0.88 -8.44 10.63
N PRO A 109 0.78 -8.54 11.97
CA PRO A 109 0.29 -9.69 12.73
C PRO A 109 -1.23 -9.87 12.59
N LEU A 110 -1.64 -11.08 12.20
CA LEU A 110 -3.05 -11.42 12.01
C LEU A 110 -3.50 -12.41 13.09
N PRO A 111 -4.41 -12.04 14.00
CA PRO A 111 -4.99 -12.96 14.97
C PRO A 111 -5.79 -14.10 14.31
N ALA A 112 -5.74 -15.30 14.89
CA ALA A 112 -6.39 -16.50 14.36
C ALA A 112 -7.89 -16.30 14.08
N GLY A 113 -8.62 -15.63 14.98
CA GLY A 113 -10.05 -15.35 14.77
C GLY A 113 -10.34 -14.50 13.53
N ARG A 114 -9.49 -13.49 13.24
CA ARG A 114 -9.61 -12.66 12.04
C ARG A 114 -9.24 -13.45 10.78
N ALA A 115 -8.19 -14.26 10.83
CA ALA A 115 -7.81 -15.14 9.73
C ALA A 115 -8.91 -16.16 9.39
N GLY A 116 -9.50 -16.80 10.41
CA GLY A 116 -10.55 -17.79 10.25
C GLY A 116 -11.81 -17.19 9.64
N ALA A 117 -12.29 -16.07 10.20
CA ALA A 117 -13.46 -15.36 9.65
C ALA A 117 -13.25 -14.97 8.17
N TYR A 118 -12.05 -14.51 7.83
CA TYR A 118 -11.71 -14.16 6.46
C TYR A 118 -11.70 -15.37 5.52
N LEU A 119 -11.01 -16.46 5.90
CA LEU A 119 -10.88 -17.64 5.04
C LEU A 119 -12.22 -18.35 4.85
N HIS A 120 -13.06 -18.39 5.88
CA HIS A 120 -14.43 -18.90 5.78
C HIS A 120 -15.25 -18.14 4.74
N LYS A 121 -15.24 -16.80 4.83
CA LYS A 121 -15.90 -15.93 3.85
C LYS A 121 -15.31 -16.15 2.46
N ALA A 122 -13.99 -16.21 2.33
CA ALA A 122 -13.31 -16.41 1.05
C ALA A 122 -13.68 -17.76 0.39
N ALA A 123 -13.74 -18.85 1.17
CA ALA A 123 -14.13 -20.16 0.68
C ALA A 123 -15.56 -20.17 0.12
N ARG A 124 -16.51 -19.56 0.85
CA ARG A 124 -17.91 -19.42 0.40
C ARG A 124 -18.07 -18.50 -0.80
N GLU A 125 -17.31 -17.41 -0.87
CA GLU A 125 -17.34 -16.52 -2.05
C GLU A 125 -16.75 -17.20 -3.30
N ALA A 126 -15.73 -18.04 -3.12
CA ALA A 126 -15.14 -18.83 -4.20
C ALA A 126 -16.13 -19.82 -4.81
N LYS A 127 -17.08 -20.37 -4.04
CA LYS A 127 -18.10 -21.33 -4.53
C LYS A 127 -17.48 -22.51 -5.28
N GLN A 128 -16.33 -23.00 -4.81
CA GLN A 128 -15.62 -24.15 -5.40
C GLN A 128 -15.89 -25.43 -4.60
N HIS A 129 -15.92 -25.31 -3.27
CA HIS A 129 -16.12 -26.44 -2.35
C HIS A 129 -17.31 -26.20 -1.41
N THR A 130 -17.49 -24.98 -0.91
CA THR A 130 -18.62 -24.59 -0.05
C THR A 130 -19.28 -23.31 -0.58
N THR A 131 -20.55 -23.07 -0.24
CA THR A 131 -21.29 -21.86 -0.62
C THR A 131 -22.08 -21.28 0.57
N TRP A 132 -22.61 -20.07 0.40
CA TRP A 132 -23.52 -19.48 1.39
C TRP A 132 -24.88 -20.18 1.49
N ALA A 133 -25.36 -20.77 0.39
CA ALA A 133 -26.70 -21.36 0.31
C ALA A 133 -26.72 -22.84 0.70
N ASP A 134 -25.64 -23.55 0.39
CA ASP A 134 -25.42 -24.96 0.67
C ASP A 134 -23.99 -25.14 1.21
N PRO A 135 -23.78 -24.99 2.54
CA PRO A 135 -22.47 -25.13 3.16
C PRO A 135 -22.00 -26.58 3.21
N ASP A 136 -20.74 -26.82 2.82
CA ASP A 136 -20.06 -28.11 3.06
C ASP A 136 -19.39 -28.07 4.44
N GLU A 137 -20.08 -28.63 5.44
CA GLU A 137 -19.62 -28.65 6.83
C GLU A 137 -18.30 -29.40 7.01
N ALA A 138 -18.06 -30.46 6.22
CA ALA A 138 -16.83 -31.24 6.32
C ALA A 138 -15.63 -30.46 5.77
N TYR A 139 -15.81 -29.76 4.64
CA TYR A 139 -14.78 -28.87 4.10
C TYR A 139 -14.50 -27.68 5.02
N GLU A 140 -15.55 -27.06 5.57
CA GLU A 140 -15.41 -25.93 6.49
C GLU A 140 -14.71 -26.33 7.81
N ALA A 141 -15.00 -27.53 8.33
CA ALA A 141 -14.27 -28.10 9.48
C ALA A 141 -12.80 -28.36 9.14
N ALA A 142 -12.49 -28.97 7.99
CA ALA A 142 -11.11 -29.20 7.55
C ALA A 142 -10.32 -27.90 7.36
N LEU A 143 -10.98 -26.83 6.90
CA LEU A 143 -10.38 -25.50 6.80
C LEU A 143 -10.07 -24.89 8.18
N ALA A 144 -10.99 -25.06 9.14
CA ALA A 144 -10.78 -24.62 10.52
C ALA A 144 -9.63 -25.38 11.19
N ASP A 145 -9.56 -26.70 11.01
CA ASP A 145 -8.50 -27.56 11.54
C ASP A 145 -7.14 -27.21 10.93
N PHE A 146 -7.08 -26.98 9.62
CA PHE A 146 -5.88 -26.49 8.94
C PHE A 146 -5.38 -25.18 9.56
N LEU A 147 -6.28 -24.20 9.76
CA LEU A 147 -5.88 -22.92 10.34
C LEU A 147 -5.45 -23.09 11.81
N ALA A 148 -6.14 -23.92 12.59
CA ALA A 148 -5.76 -24.23 13.95
C ALA A 148 -4.37 -24.85 14.02
N ALA A 149 -4.05 -25.79 13.12
CA ALA A 149 -2.72 -26.39 13.01
C ALA A 149 -1.64 -25.37 12.66
N VAL A 150 -1.92 -24.44 11.74
CA VAL A 150 -1.01 -23.33 11.41
C VAL A 150 -0.70 -22.47 12.63
N TYR A 151 -1.72 -22.11 13.42
CA TYR A 151 -1.52 -21.26 14.61
C TYR A 151 -0.96 -22.01 15.82
N ALA A 152 -1.12 -23.34 15.89
CA ALA A 152 -0.51 -24.18 16.92
C ALA A 152 0.99 -24.43 16.66
N ASP A 153 1.42 -24.34 15.40
CA ASP A 153 2.81 -24.54 15.00
C ASP A 153 3.63 -23.25 15.17
N ALA A 154 4.22 -23.09 16.36
CA ALA A 154 5.01 -21.91 16.71
C ALA A 154 6.20 -21.65 15.76
N ALA A 155 6.82 -22.70 15.23
CA ALA A 155 7.96 -22.54 14.31
C ALA A 155 7.49 -22.09 12.92
N LEU A 156 6.35 -22.63 12.43
CA LEU A 156 5.74 -22.11 11.20
C LEU A 156 5.32 -20.64 11.35
N LEU A 157 4.69 -20.26 12.47
CA LEU A 157 4.32 -18.86 12.73
C LEU A 157 5.55 -17.96 12.80
N ALA A 158 6.66 -18.44 13.38
CA ALA A 158 7.91 -17.70 13.40
C ALA A 158 8.47 -17.47 11.99
N ASP A 159 8.41 -18.48 11.11
CA ASP A 159 8.82 -18.35 9.71
C ASP A 159 7.95 -17.36 8.94
N ILE A 160 6.63 -17.42 9.13
CA ILE A 160 5.66 -16.47 8.54
C ILE A 160 5.94 -15.04 9.06
N ALA A 161 6.15 -14.89 10.36
CA ALA A 161 6.48 -13.61 10.98
C ALA A 161 7.80 -13.04 10.45
N ALA A 162 8.82 -13.88 10.29
CA ALA A 162 10.11 -13.49 9.71
C ALA A 162 9.95 -13.03 8.26
N PHE A 163 9.18 -13.75 7.46
CA PHE A 163 8.88 -13.35 6.08
C PHE A 163 8.09 -12.04 6.03
N ALA A 164 7.04 -11.90 6.85
CA ALA A 164 6.27 -10.67 6.99
C ALA A 164 7.16 -9.49 7.42
N GLY A 165 8.11 -9.73 8.34
CA GLY A 165 9.11 -8.76 8.77
C GLY A 165 10.01 -8.28 7.62
N ARG A 166 10.42 -9.18 6.72
CA ARG A 166 11.24 -8.84 5.54
C ARG A 166 10.49 -7.94 4.54
N ILE A 167 9.19 -8.15 4.36
CA ILE A 167 8.36 -7.37 3.42
C ILE A 167 7.72 -6.12 4.04
N THR A 168 7.74 -5.98 5.37
CA THR A 168 7.12 -4.83 6.05
C THR A 168 7.79 -3.50 5.70
N PRO A 169 9.14 -3.32 5.79
CA PRO A 169 9.77 -2.07 5.41
C PRO A 169 9.52 -1.63 3.95
N PRO A 170 9.73 -2.48 2.91
CA PRO A 170 9.37 -2.09 1.55
C PRO A 170 7.86 -1.91 1.37
N GLY A 171 7.02 -2.63 2.09
CA GLY A 171 5.56 -2.43 2.09
C GLY A 171 5.14 -1.07 2.65
N ARG A 172 5.79 -0.59 3.71
CA ARG A 172 5.58 0.76 4.24
C ARG A 172 6.03 1.83 3.24
N SER A 173 7.16 1.62 2.55
CA SER A 173 7.59 2.50 1.45
C SER A 173 6.54 2.61 0.35
N ASN A 174 5.97 1.47 -0.09
CA ASN A 174 4.87 1.45 -1.05
C ASN A 174 3.63 2.17 -0.53
N SER A 175 3.27 1.99 0.74
CA SER A 175 2.10 2.65 1.34
C SER A 175 2.25 4.17 1.39
N LEU A 176 3.38 4.68 1.90
CA LEU A 176 3.66 6.12 1.91
C LEU A 176 3.63 6.70 0.50
N SER A 177 4.22 5.98 -0.46
CA SER A 177 4.26 6.36 -1.86
C SER A 177 2.86 6.44 -2.48
N GLN A 178 2.05 5.39 -2.33
CA GLN A 178 0.67 5.37 -2.85
C GLN A 178 -0.20 6.43 -2.18
N LYS A 179 -0.07 6.61 -0.86
CA LYS A 179 -0.84 7.61 -0.11
C LYS A 179 -0.48 9.02 -0.54
N LEU A 180 0.80 9.39 -0.59
CA LEU A 180 1.19 10.73 -1.04
C LEU A 180 0.73 10.99 -2.47
N VAL A 181 0.95 10.04 -3.38
CA VAL A 181 0.53 10.14 -4.78
C VAL A 181 -0.98 10.33 -4.89
N GLN A 182 -1.79 9.53 -4.18
CA GLN A 182 -3.25 9.67 -4.22
C GLN A 182 -3.72 11.02 -3.68
N LEU A 183 -3.10 11.51 -2.61
CA LEU A 183 -3.44 12.80 -1.99
C LEU A 183 -3.08 13.98 -2.92
N THR A 184 -2.01 13.89 -3.72
CA THR A 184 -1.50 15.03 -4.49
C THR A 184 -1.75 14.95 -6.00
N MET A 185 -2.19 13.81 -6.53
CA MET A 185 -2.58 13.68 -7.93
C MET A 185 -3.91 14.41 -8.25
N PRO A 186 -4.30 14.55 -9.53
CA PRO A 186 -5.57 15.16 -9.91
C PRO A 186 -6.78 14.37 -9.38
N GLY A 187 -7.82 15.09 -8.95
CA GLY A 187 -9.00 14.55 -8.28
C GLY A 187 -9.16 15.07 -6.84
N ILE A 188 -10.24 14.62 -6.19
CA ILE A 188 -10.54 14.89 -4.79
C ILE A 188 -10.16 13.65 -3.97
N PRO A 189 -9.11 13.72 -3.12
CA PRO A 189 -8.69 12.55 -2.39
C PRO A 189 -9.64 12.23 -1.24
N ASP A 190 -10.14 11.00 -1.25
CA ASP A 190 -10.85 10.39 -0.13
C ASP A 190 -9.84 9.71 0.82
N VAL A 191 -10.12 9.79 2.12
CA VAL A 191 -9.34 9.15 3.19
C VAL A 191 -10.31 8.38 4.07
N TYR A 192 -10.36 7.07 3.87
CA TYR A 192 -11.20 6.21 4.69
C TYR A 192 -10.78 6.25 6.15
N GLN A 193 -11.76 6.22 7.05
CA GLN A 193 -11.56 6.39 8.48
C GLN A 193 -10.47 5.44 9.01
N GLY A 194 -9.45 6.01 9.65
CA GLY A 194 -8.36 5.24 10.24
C GLY A 194 -7.16 5.00 9.33
N SER A 195 -7.27 5.23 8.02
CA SER A 195 -6.20 5.00 7.02
C SER A 195 -5.09 6.06 6.99
N GLU A 196 -5.18 7.09 7.84
CA GLU A 196 -4.07 8.01 8.12
C GLU A 196 -2.93 7.33 8.90
N LEU A 197 -3.22 6.18 9.53
CA LEU A 197 -2.27 5.28 10.19
C LEU A 197 -2.12 3.97 9.39
N TRP A 198 -1.29 3.05 9.90
CA TRP A 198 -1.20 1.70 9.33
C TRP A 198 -2.54 0.96 9.50
N ASP A 199 -3.18 0.62 8.40
CA ASP A 199 -4.43 -0.14 8.33
C ASP A 199 -4.20 -1.49 7.67
N LEU A 200 -4.20 -2.56 8.47
CA LEU A 200 -4.05 -3.95 8.03
C LEU A 200 -5.38 -4.72 8.06
N SER A 201 -6.45 -4.08 7.59
CA SER A 201 -7.79 -4.66 7.53
C SER A 201 -7.99 -5.52 6.27
N LEU A 202 -8.77 -6.58 6.43
CA LEU A 202 -9.26 -7.44 5.37
C LEU A 202 -10.67 -6.98 4.94
N VAL A 203 -11.35 -7.78 4.13
CA VAL A 203 -12.72 -7.48 3.66
C VAL A 203 -13.71 -7.34 4.82
N ASP A 204 -14.80 -6.62 4.58
CA ASP A 204 -15.96 -6.52 5.47
C ASP A 204 -16.30 -7.86 6.16
N PRO A 205 -16.54 -7.88 7.49
CA PRO A 205 -16.62 -6.72 8.40
C PRO A 205 -15.28 -6.26 8.99
N ASP A 206 -14.15 -6.83 8.59
CA ASP A 206 -12.86 -6.52 9.22
C ASP A 206 -12.38 -5.08 8.97
N ASN A 207 -12.70 -4.49 7.81
CA ASN A 207 -12.49 -3.07 7.47
C ASN A 207 -13.52 -2.10 8.10
N ARG A 208 -14.41 -2.60 8.95
CA ARG A 208 -15.43 -1.79 9.67
C ARG A 208 -15.22 -1.78 11.19
N ARG A 209 -14.08 -2.29 11.66
CA ARG A 209 -13.72 -2.23 13.09
C ARG A 209 -13.69 -0.78 13.59
N PRO A 210 -14.03 -0.53 14.88
CA PRO A 210 -14.01 0.81 15.44
C PRO A 210 -12.64 1.49 15.31
N VAL A 211 -12.66 2.79 15.02
CA VAL A 211 -11.45 3.62 14.90
C VAL A 211 -11.18 4.34 16.21
N ASP A 212 -9.96 4.17 16.74
CA ASP A 212 -9.51 4.94 17.91
C ASP A 212 -9.05 6.34 17.48
N PHE A 213 -9.98 7.29 17.50
CA PHE A 213 -9.73 8.70 17.21
C PHE A 213 -9.00 9.44 18.33
N ALA A 214 -9.04 8.95 19.58
CA ALA A 214 -8.31 9.57 20.68
C ALA A 214 -6.80 9.40 20.45
N LEU A 215 -6.35 8.18 20.18
CA LEU A 215 -4.96 7.90 19.82
C LEU A 215 -4.48 8.75 18.63
N ARG A 216 -5.30 8.88 17.59
CA ARG A 216 -4.94 9.66 16.38
C ARG A 216 -4.76 11.15 16.67
N ARG A 217 -5.64 11.73 17.49
CA ARG A 217 -5.50 13.13 17.93
C ARG A 217 -4.22 13.33 18.72
N ASP A 218 -3.90 12.42 19.64
CA ASP A 218 -2.68 12.50 20.45
C ASP A 218 -1.41 12.37 19.59
N LEU A 219 -1.40 11.43 18.63
CA LEU A 219 -0.28 11.26 17.70
C LEU A 219 -0.10 12.48 16.79
N LEU A 220 -1.19 13.07 16.30
CA LEU A 220 -1.12 14.28 15.47
C LEU A 220 -0.62 15.49 16.28
N ALA A 221 -1.12 15.68 17.50
CA ALA A 221 -0.67 16.75 18.39
C ALA A 221 0.83 16.63 18.70
N ARG A 222 1.34 15.41 18.89
CA ARG A 222 2.77 15.14 19.06
C ARG A 222 3.59 15.53 17.82
N LEU A 223 3.15 15.12 16.62
CA LEU A 223 3.81 15.50 15.36
C LEU A 223 3.84 17.01 15.16
N ASP A 224 2.77 17.70 15.54
CA ASP A 224 2.67 19.15 15.39
C ASP A 224 3.58 19.91 16.37
N ALA A 225 3.81 19.35 17.57
CA ALA A 225 4.69 19.91 18.59
C ALA A 225 6.19 19.71 18.27
N ASP A 226 6.55 18.59 17.65
CA ASP A 226 7.94 18.27 17.31
C ASP A 226 8.46 19.13 16.13
N ARG A 227 9.70 19.63 16.26
CA ARG A 227 10.39 20.45 15.25
C ARG A 227 11.88 20.06 15.18
N PRO A 228 12.32 19.25 14.19
CA PRO A 228 11.53 18.61 13.14
C PRO A 228 10.65 17.46 13.68
N PRO A 229 9.55 17.08 12.98
CA PRO A 229 8.72 15.96 13.38
C PRO A 229 9.53 14.65 13.46
N SER A 230 9.42 13.93 14.58
CA SER A 230 10.05 12.62 14.73
C SER A 230 9.08 11.51 14.32
N THR A 231 9.44 10.76 13.28
CA THR A 231 8.69 9.58 12.83
C THR A 231 9.43 8.28 13.13
N ALA A 232 10.37 8.30 14.09
CA ALA A 232 11.21 7.16 14.43
C ALA A 232 10.42 6.02 15.10
N ASP A 233 9.48 6.35 16.01
CA ASP A 233 8.55 5.37 16.58
C ASP A 233 7.33 5.18 15.65
N ASP A 234 7.53 4.36 14.63
CA ASP A 234 6.54 4.15 13.59
C ASP A 234 5.71 2.86 13.81
N ARG A 235 5.55 2.44 15.06
CA ARG A 235 4.71 1.28 15.41
C ARG A 235 3.25 1.48 14.97
N HIS A 236 2.74 2.71 15.10
CA HIS A 236 1.36 3.07 14.80
C HIS A 236 1.18 3.72 13.42
N GLY A 237 2.26 4.15 12.74
CA GLY A 237 2.17 4.85 11.47
C GLY A 237 2.33 6.36 11.57
N LEU A 238 3.22 6.85 12.45
CA LEU A 238 3.54 8.27 12.55
C LEU A 238 4.08 8.84 11.24
N ALA A 239 4.87 8.06 10.48
CA ALA A 239 5.35 8.49 9.17
C ALA A 239 4.18 8.72 8.19
N LYS A 240 3.18 7.83 8.22
CA LYS A 240 2.00 7.94 7.35
C LYS A 240 1.08 9.08 7.79
N LEU A 241 0.89 9.27 9.09
CA LEU A 241 0.10 10.38 9.63
C LEU A 241 0.71 11.72 9.25
N HIS A 242 2.04 11.85 9.34
CA HIS A 242 2.76 13.04 8.91
C HIS A 242 2.55 13.32 7.41
N VAL A 243 2.71 12.31 6.55
CA VAL A 243 2.44 12.43 5.11
C VAL A 243 1.01 12.88 4.84
N VAL A 244 0.01 12.24 5.48
CA VAL A 244 -1.41 12.58 5.29
C VAL A 244 -1.71 14.00 5.75
N ALA A 245 -1.26 14.37 6.96
CA ALA A 245 -1.51 15.68 7.53
C ALA A 245 -0.86 16.79 6.69
N GLN A 246 0.41 16.64 6.28
CA GLN A 246 1.10 17.65 5.48
C GLN A 246 0.51 17.79 4.09
N ALA A 247 0.14 16.69 3.42
CA ALA A 247 -0.48 16.75 2.10
C ALA A 247 -1.87 17.39 2.14
N LEU A 248 -2.72 17.03 3.11
CA LEU A 248 -4.06 17.60 3.23
C LEU A 248 -4.04 19.08 3.64
N ARG A 249 -3.17 19.47 4.57
CA ARG A 249 -2.95 20.88 4.93
C ARG A 249 -2.47 21.68 3.72
N LEU A 250 -1.48 21.17 2.98
CA LEU A 250 -0.99 21.84 1.79
C LEU A 250 -2.08 22.01 0.72
N ARG A 251 -2.98 21.03 0.56
CA ARG A 251 -4.15 21.17 -0.33
C ARG A 251 -5.10 22.27 0.08
N ALA A 252 -5.31 22.43 1.39
CA ALA A 252 -6.14 23.51 1.92
C ALA A 252 -5.45 24.88 1.78
N ASP A 253 -4.13 24.92 1.98
CA ASP A 253 -3.33 26.15 1.96
C ASP A 253 -3.05 26.66 0.54
N ARG A 254 -2.90 25.77 -0.45
CA ARG A 254 -2.58 26.09 -1.85
C ARG A 254 -3.54 25.42 -2.86
N PRO A 255 -4.86 25.69 -2.78
CA PRO A 255 -5.85 25.02 -3.62
C PRO A 255 -5.62 25.22 -5.12
N GLU A 256 -5.05 26.37 -5.53
CA GLU A 256 -4.71 26.69 -6.91
C GLU A 256 -3.68 25.73 -7.52
N ALA A 257 -2.71 25.24 -6.73
CA ALA A 257 -1.75 24.25 -7.19
C ALA A 257 -2.45 22.94 -7.57
N PHE A 258 -3.39 22.48 -6.74
CA PHE A 258 -4.14 21.25 -6.93
C PHE A 258 -5.33 21.39 -7.89
N ALA A 259 -5.75 22.60 -8.22
CA ALA A 259 -6.63 22.91 -9.34
C ALA A 259 -5.84 23.13 -10.66
N GLY A 260 -4.53 23.38 -10.58
CA GLY A 260 -3.67 23.72 -11.71
C GLY A 260 -3.27 22.54 -12.61
N SER A 261 -2.15 22.70 -13.29
CA SER A 261 -1.56 21.71 -14.19
C SER A 261 -1.15 20.42 -13.47
N TYR A 262 -0.90 19.38 -14.26
CA TYR A 262 -0.25 18.15 -13.84
C TYR A 262 0.90 17.89 -14.80
N ASP A 263 2.13 18.00 -14.32
CA ASP A 263 3.33 17.95 -15.15
C ASP A 263 4.22 16.80 -14.67
N PRO A 264 4.35 15.70 -15.42
CA PRO A 264 5.25 14.60 -15.08
C PRO A 264 6.70 15.06 -14.96
N LEU A 265 7.43 14.54 -13.98
CA LEU A 265 8.86 14.78 -13.81
C LEU A 265 9.61 13.44 -13.89
N ALA A 266 10.66 13.40 -14.69
CA ALA A 266 11.51 12.22 -14.83
C ALA A 266 12.78 12.38 -14.00
N ALA A 267 13.14 11.33 -13.26
CA ALA A 267 14.46 11.21 -12.68
C ALA A 267 15.46 10.67 -13.72
N THR A 268 16.71 11.10 -13.63
CA THR A 268 17.80 10.69 -14.51
C THR A 268 18.87 9.94 -13.74
N GLY A 269 19.54 8.98 -14.38
CA GLY A 269 20.63 8.21 -13.80
C GLY A 269 20.24 6.84 -13.21
N PRO A 270 21.23 6.02 -12.84
CA PRO A 270 21.05 4.72 -12.19
C PRO A 270 20.13 4.77 -10.97
N GLY A 271 18.99 4.08 -11.04
CA GLY A 271 17.97 4.07 -9.98
C GLY A 271 16.84 5.09 -10.18
N GLY A 272 16.92 5.97 -11.18
CA GLY A 272 15.85 6.92 -11.51
C GLY A 272 14.53 6.25 -11.92
N ASP A 273 14.57 5.03 -12.45
CA ASP A 273 13.39 4.19 -12.76
C ASP A 273 12.59 3.77 -11.52
N HIS A 274 13.16 3.95 -10.32
CA HIS A 274 12.49 3.75 -9.04
C HIS A 274 11.79 5.00 -8.49
N ALA A 275 11.90 6.14 -9.18
CA ALA A 275 11.18 7.37 -8.80
C ALA A 275 9.91 7.54 -9.64
N LEU A 276 8.83 7.95 -8.98
CA LEU A 276 7.64 8.51 -9.60
C LEU A 276 7.53 9.97 -9.12
N ALA A 277 7.53 10.93 -10.04
CA ALA A 277 7.47 12.34 -9.68
C ALA A 277 6.57 13.15 -10.61
N PHE A 278 5.93 14.19 -10.06
CA PHE A 278 5.13 15.14 -10.83
C PHE A 278 4.97 16.47 -10.11
N ALA A 279 4.81 17.54 -10.87
CA ALA A 279 4.45 18.86 -10.38
C ALA A 279 2.94 19.14 -10.53
N ARG A 280 2.41 19.97 -9.63
CA ARG A 280 1.04 20.48 -9.62
C ARG A 280 1.06 22.00 -9.63
N GLY A 281 0.45 22.60 -10.65
CA GLY A 281 0.30 24.06 -10.78
C GLY A 281 1.63 24.85 -10.76
N GLY A 282 2.76 24.20 -11.05
CA GLY A 282 4.09 24.82 -10.99
C GLY A 282 4.60 25.16 -9.58
N ASP A 283 3.93 24.71 -8.53
CA ASP A 283 4.13 25.20 -7.16
C ASP A 283 4.27 24.08 -6.11
N VAL A 284 3.84 22.86 -6.44
CA VAL A 284 3.99 21.67 -5.59
C VAL A 284 4.61 20.53 -6.40
N VAL A 285 5.61 19.84 -5.84
CA VAL A 285 6.20 18.63 -6.44
C VAL A 285 6.02 17.45 -5.49
N THR A 286 5.54 16.34 -6.02
CA THR A 286 5.47 15.05 -5.33
C THR A 286 6.56 14.13 -5.87
N VAL A 287 7.26 13.45 -4.97
CA VAL A 287 8.25 12.41 -5.30
C VAL A 287 7.94 11.17 -4.47
N ALA A 288 7.90 10.02 -5.11
CA ALA A 288 7.58 8.75 -4.46
C ALA A 288 8.47 7.61 -4.95
N THR A 289 8.75 6.65 -4.06
CA THR A 289 9.56 5.46 -4.38
C THR A 289 8.67 4.33 -4.91
N ARG A 290 9.10 3.67 -5.99
CA ARG A 290 8.52 2.43 -6.49
C ARG A 290 9.57 1.34 -6.57
N LEU A 291 9.12 0.09 -6.46
CA LEU A 291 10.01 -1.08 -6.47
C LEU A 291 11.17 -0.97 -5.45
N PRO A 292 10.90 -0.73 -4.16
CA PRO A 292 11.92 -0.47 -3.14
C PRO A 292 12.89 -1.65 -2.91
N VAL A 293 12.47 -2.90 -3.17
CA VAL A 293 13.38 -4.06 -3.04
C VAL A 293 14.41 -4.06 -4.16
N GLY A 294 13.96 -3.82 -5.40
CA GLY A 294 14.82 -3.67 -6.57
C GLY A 294 15.81 -2.51 -6.40
N LEU A 295 15.34 -1.37 -5.91
CA LEU A 295 16.18 -0.19 -5.64
C LEU A 295 17.32 -0.55 -4.68
N ARG A 296 16.98 -1.18 -3.54
CA ARG A 296 17.98 -1.59 -2.54
C ARG A 296 18.96 -2.61 -3.11
N ARG A 297 18.48 -3.60 -3.88
CA ARG A 297 19.35 -4.62 -4.52
C ARG A 297 20.33 -4.00 -5.52
N ARG A 298 19.96 -2.89 -6.16
CA ARG A 298 20.83 -2.12 -7.06
C ARG A 298 21.77 -1.14 -6.34
N GLY A 299 21.82 -1.12 -5.01
CA GLY A 299 22.69 -0.21 -4.25
C GLY A 299 22.05 1.15 -3.93
N GLY A 300 20.72 1.28 -4.02
CA GLY A 300 20.00 2.51 -3.70
C GLY A 300 19.94 3.50 -4.86
N TRP A 301 19.75 4.78 -4.53
CA TRP A 301 19.57 5.86 -5.52
C TRP A 301 20.84 6.24 -6.28
N GLN A 302 22.02 5.77 -5.86
CA GLN A 302 23.30 6.07 -6.51
C GLN A 302 23.46 7.57 -6.85
N ASP A 303 23.76 7.90 -8.11
CA ASP A 303 23.86 9.23 -8.69
C ASP A 303 22.55 9.69 -9.37
N ALA A 304 21.42 9.00 -9.13
CA ALA A 304 20.15 9.44 -9.70
C ALA A 304 19.74 10.82 -9.17
N THR A 305 19.29 11.68 -10.08
CA THR A 305 18.85 13.03 -9.81
C THR A 305 17.43 13.27 -10.28
N LEU A 306 16.75 14.22 -9.64
CA LEU A 306 15.48 14.76 -10.08
C LEU A 306 15.70 16.21 -10.53
N GLY A 307 15.34 16.52 -11.77
CA GLY A 307 15.31 17.89 -12.27
C GLY A 307 14.06 18.62 -11.75
N LEU A 308 14.24 19.52 -10.78
CA LEU A 308 13.15 20.37 -10.29
C LEU A 308 12.91 21.55 -11.24
N PRO A 309 11.66 22.02 -11.41
CA PRO A 309 11.39 23.24 -12.16
C PRO A 309 12.12 24.45 -11.53
N PRO A 310 12.39 25.53 -12.30
CA PRO A 310 13.12 26.69 -11.81
C PRO A 310 12.52 27.27 -10.52
N GLY A 311 13.36 27.45 -9.50
CA GLY A 311 12.95 27.96 -8.20
C GLY A 311 13.62 27.21 -7.06
N THR A 312 13.31 27.66 -5.85
CA THR A 312 13.70 27.01 -4.60
C THR A 312 12.53 26.23 -4.05
N TRP A 313 12.80 25.02 -3.56
CA TRP A 313 11.81 24.05 -3.15
C TRP A 313 12.11 23.56 -1.74
N VAL A 314 11.12 23.64 -0.84
CA VAL A 314 11.24 23.16 0.54
C VAL A 314 10.39 21.91 0.74
N ASP A 315 10.96 20.85 1.29
CA ASP A 315 10.23 19.63 1.63
C ASP A 315 9.41 19.81 2.92
N ARG A 316 8.10 19.69 2.78
CA ARG A 316 7.14 19.72 3.90
C ARG A 316 7.24 18.50 4.81
N LEU A 317 7.91 17.45 4.37
CA LEU A 317 8.07 16.22 5.14
C LEU A 317 9.35 16.18 5.98
N GLY A 318 10.27 17.13 5.82
CA GLY A 318 11.49 17.26 6.64
C GLY A 318 12.81 17.14 5.89
N GLY A 319 12.80 17.05 4.56
CA GLY A 319 13.99 16.90 3.68
C GLY A 319 14.78 18.19 3.37
N GLY A 320 14.35 19.34 3.89
CA GLY A 320 15.06 20.62 3.73
C GLY A 320 14.81 21.30 2.39
N GLU A 321 15.79 22.08 1.92
CA GLU A 321 15.70 22.90 0.71
C GLU A 321 16.45 22.26 -0.48
N HIS A 322 15.89 22.41 -1.68
CA HIS A 322 16.39 21.87 -2.94
C HIS A 322 16.18 22.85 -4.11
N ALA A 323 17.03 22.78 -5.13
CA ALA A 323 16.91 23.57 -6.35
C ALA A 323 17.61 22.88 -7.53
N GLY A 324 17.08 23.06 -8.75
CA GLY A 324 17.65 22.50 -9.97
C GLY A 324 17.72 20.97 -9.97
N SER A 325 18.79 20.40 -10.55
CA SER A 325 19.04 18.96 -10.55
C SER A 325 19.52 18.50 -9.18
N THR A 326 18.67 17.83 -8.42
CA THR A 326 18.96 17.42 -7.03
C THR A 326 19.09 15.89 -6.91
N PRO A 327 20.12 15.37 -6.22
CA PRO A 327 20.24 13.93 -5.96
C PRO A 327 19.03 13.36 -5.21
N LEU A 328 18.52 12.21 -5.66
CA LEU A 328 17.41 11.51 -5.00
C LEU A 328 17.79 11.00 -3.61
N THR A 329 19.07 10.71 -3.36
CA THR A 329 19.60 10.45 -2.01
C THR A 329 19.37 11.60 -1.03
N ARG A 330 19.29 12.84 -1.54
CA ARG A 330 19.00 14.04 -0.74
C ARG A 330 17.50 14.31 -0.65
N VAL A 331 16.78 14.23 -1.77
CA VAL A 331 15.32 14.47 -1.81
C VAL A 331 14.57 13.47 -0.92
N LEU A 332 15.01 12.22 -0.88
CA LEU A 332 14.36 11.12 -0.16
C LEU A 332 15.20 10.65 1.04
N ALA A 333 15.93 11.57 1.67
CA ALA A 333 16.82 11.25 2.79
C ALA A 333 16.05 10.86 4.07
N GLY A 334 14.91 11.52 4.33
CA GLY A 334 14.10 11.29 5.53
C GLY A 334 13.06 10.19 5.36
N LEU A 335 12.27 10.26 4.28
CA LEU A 335 11.20 9.32 3.96
C LEU A 335 11.36 8.82 2.51
N PRO A 336 10.77 7.67 2.14
CA PRO A 336 10.74 7.19 0.76
C PRO A 336 9.82 8.03 -0.16
N VAL A 337 9.38 9.19 0.33
CA VAL A 337 8.54 10.16 -0.36
C VAL A 337 8.98 11.57 0.02
N ALA A 338 8.72 12.56 -0.85
CA ALA A 338 8.93 13.97 -0.58
C ALA A 338 7.76 14.81 -1.12
N LEU A 339 7.41 15.87 -0.39
CA LEU A 339 6.38 16.83 -0.79
C LEU A 339 6.96 18.23 -0.78
N LEU A 340 7.43 18.66 -1.94
CA LEU A 340 8.15 19.90 -2.09
C LEU A 340 7.19 21.04 -2.44
N ILE A 341 7.37 22.18 -1.79
CA ILE A 341 6.65 23.43 -2.09
C ILE A 341 7.62 24.47 -2.61
N ARG A 342 7.20 25.25 -3.60
CA ARG A 342 8.00 26.38 -4.06
C ARG A 342 7.95 27.50 -3.03
N THR A 343 9.09 28.14 -2.82
CA THR A 343 9.27 29.28 -1.90
C THR A 343 9.71 30.54 -2.62
#